data_AF-A0A4S1CP96-F1
#
_entry.id   AF-A0A4S1CP96-F1
#
_cell.length_a   1.000
_cell.length_b   1.000
_cell.length_c   1.000
_cell.angle_alpha   90.00
_cell.angle_beta   90.00
_cell.angle_gamma   90.00
#
_symmetry.space_group_name_H-M   'P 1'
#
loop_
_entity.id
_entity.type
_entity.pdbx_description
1 polymer ?
#
loop_
_entity_poly.entity_id
_entity_poly.type
_entity_poly.pdbx_seq_one_letter_code
_entity_poly.pdbx_strand_id
1 'polypeptide(L)'
;MFGIGMPELVIILVIALIVIGPQKLPDLAKSLGKGLAEFKKATDDFKQTIEADSRTDEEKEHLAKLAEAKKKAEEEKAKEAEELRAKVEGNVAEPVAAAAATEPEKKA
;
A
#
# COMPACT_ATOMS: atom_id res chain seq x y z
N MET A 1 33.04 -8.10 -6.52
CA MET A 1 34.40 -8.46 -6.08
C MET A 1 34.46 -9.12 -4.69
N PHE A 2 33.37 -9.75 -4.24
CA PHE A 2 33.39 -10.71 -3.12
C PHE A 2 32.39 -11.81 -3.47
N GLY A 3 32.86 -12.81 -4.20
CA GLY A 3 32.09 -14.02 -4.49
C GLY A 3 32.23 -14.98 -3.32
N ILE A 4 31.62 -14.65 -2.18
CA ILE A 4 31.49 -15.63 -1.09
C ILE A 4 30.39 -16.59 -1.52
N GLY A 5 30.79 -17.71 -2.10
CA GLY A 5 29.88 -18.81 -2.38
C GLY A 5 29.59 -19.59 -1.10
N MET A 6 28.71 -20.59 -1.23
CA MET A 6 28.50 -21.53 -0.14
C MET A 6 29.78 -22.26 0.32
N PRO A 7 30.70 -22.68 -0.57
CA PRO A 7 31.93 -23.36 -0.14
C PRO A 7 32.78 -22.50 0.81
N GLU A 8 32.97 -21.22 0.50
CA GLU A 8 33.76 -20.29 1.31
C GLU A 8 33.11 -20.05 2.68
N LEU A 9 31.78 -19.91 2.73
CA LEU A 9 31.04 -19.77 3.98
C LEU A 9 31.20 -21.01 4.87
N VAL A 10 31.13 -22.22 4.30
CA VAL A 10 31.33 -23.47 5.04
C VAL A 10 32.73 -23.55 5.65
N ILE A 11 33.78 -23.14 4.92
CA ILE A 11 35.16 -23.12 5.46
C ILE A 11 35.26 -22.17 6.66
N ILE A 12 34.70 -20.97 6.54
CA ILE A 12 34.69 -19.99 7.65
C ILE A 12 33.91 -20.56 8.85
N LEU A 13 32.79 -21.22 8.60
CA LEU A 13 31.98 -21.86 9.64
C LEU A 13 32.78 -22.96 10.37
N VAL A 14 33.51 -23.80 9.64
CA VAL A 14 34.36 -24.85 10.25
C VAL A 14 35.44 -24.23 11.13
N ILE A 15 36.10 -23.16 10.69
CA ILE A 15 37.11 -22.46 11.50
C ILE A 15 36.45 -21.87 12.76
N ALA A 16 35.30 -21.23 12.63
CA ALA A 16 34.55 -20.69 13.76
C ALA A 16 34.12 -21.80 14.75
N LEU A 17 33.72 -22.95 14.25
CA LEU A 17 33.37 -24.14 15.04
C LEU A 17 34.57 -24.72 15.79
N ILE A 18 35.78 -24.64 15.25
CA ILE A 18 36.99 -25.08 15.96
C ILE A 18 37.32 -24.12 17.11
N VAL A 19 37.20 -22.81 16.87
CA VAL A 19 37.51 -21.78 17.88
C VAL A 19 36.48 -21.79 19.02
N ILE A 20 35.19 -21.84 18.69
CA ILE A 20 34.08 -21.74 19.65
C ILE A 20 33.70 -23.13 20.20
N GLY A 21 33.75 -24.16 19.36
CA GLY A 21 33.27 -25.51 19.62
C GLY A 21 31.87 -25.76 19.03
N PRO A 22 31.62 -26.89 18.32
CA PRO A 22 30.31 -27.18 17.74
C PRO A 22 29.20 -27.35 18.78
N GLN A 23 29.55 -27.80 19.99
CA GLN A 23 28.61 -27.95 21.09
C GLN A 23 28.23 -26.59 21.73
N LYS A 24 29.09 -25.57 21.60
CA LYS A 24 28.87 -24.24 22.20
C LYS A 24 28.00 -23.33 21.33
N LEU A 25 28.03 -23.48 20.00
CA LEU A 25 27.15 -22.74 19.09
C LEU A 25 25.65 -22.86 19.43
N PRO A 26 25.06 -24.05 19.63
CA PRO A 26 23.64 -24.15 19.95
C PRO A 26 23.32 -23.52 21.30
N ASP A 27 24.22 -23.57 22.27
CA ASP A 27 24.01 -22.94 23.59
C ASP A 27 24.07 -21.40 23.51
N LEU A 28 24.99 -20.86 22.72
CA LEU A 28 25.07 -19.43 22.41
C LEU A 28 23.82 -18.97 21.66
N ALA A 29 23.40 -19.71 20.62
CA ALA A 29 22.20 -19.41 19.86
C ALA A 29 20.93 -19.45 20.74
N LYS A 30 20.81 -20.43 21.63
CA LYS A 30 19.70 -20.49 22.60
C LYS A 30 19.71 -19.30 23.56
N SER A 31 20.87 -18.91 24.07
CA SER A 31 21.00 -17.80 25.01
C SER A 31 20.69 -16.46 24.35
N LEU A 32 21.27 -16.21 23.17
CA LEU A 32 20.98 -15.03 22.35
C LEU A 32 19.52 -15.01 21.90
N GLY A 33 18.98 -16.15 21.48
CA GLY A 33 17.59 -16.28 21.04
C GLY A 33 16.59 -15.96 22.16
N LYS A 34 16.86 -16.44 23.38
CA LYS A 34 16.06 -16.07 24.56
C LYS A 34 16.15 -14.57 24.85
N GLY A 35 17.35 -14.00 24.84
CA GLY A 35 17.55 -12.56 25.05
C GLY A 35 16.84 -11.70 24.00
N LEU A 36 16.93 -12.07 22.72
CA LEU A 36 16.21 -11.39 21.64
C LEU A 36 14.69 -11.54 21.78
N ALA A 37 14.19 -12.72 22.18
CA ALA A 37 12.76 -12.94 22.39
C ALA A 37 12.21 -12.09 23.55
N GLU A 38 12.94 -12.03 24.66
CA GLU A 38 12.60 -11.18 25.81
C GLU A 38 12.69 -9.69 25.46
N PHE A 39 13.74 -9.27 24.73
CA PHE A 39 13.88 -7.91 24.24
C PHE A 39 12.75 -7.52 23.29
N LYS A 40 12.37 -8.41 22.36
CA LYS A 40 11.23 -8.19 21.47
C LYS A 40 9.95 -8.03 22.27
N LYS A 41 9.70 -8.93 23.23
CA LYS A 41 8.51 -8.86 24.10
C LYS A 41 8.46 -7.54 24.88
N ALA A 42 9.56 -7.14 25.51
CA ALA A 42 9.64 -5.87 26.23
C ALA A 42 9.42 -4.66 25.30
N THR A 43 9.92 -4.72 24.08
CA THR A 43 9.71 -3.67 23.05
C THR A 43 8.25 -3.63 22.61
N ASP A 44 7.62 -4.78 22.40
CA ASP A 44 6.20 -4.87 22.03
C ASP A 44 5.30 -4.36 23.16
N ASP A 45 5.57 -4.74 24.41
CA ASP A 45 4.86 -4.27 25.60
C ASP A 45 5.02 -2.74 25.75
N PHE A 46 6.23 -2.21 25.59
CA PHE A 46 6.49 -0.76 25.61
C PHE A 46 5.75 -0.03 24.50
N LYS A 47 5.76 -0.57 23.28
CA LYS A 47 5.01 -0.01 22.15
C LYS A 47 3.50 -0.02 22.44
N GLN A 48 2.98 -1.08 23.05
CA GLN A 48 1.57 -1.17 23.43
C GLN A 48 1.22 -0.17 24.54
N THR A 49 2.09 0.08 25.51
CA THR A 49 1.88 1.14 26.52
C THR A 49 1.89 2.53 25.90
N ILE A 50 2.86 2.83 25.03
CA ILE A 50 2.93 4.12 24.33
C ILE A 50 1.73 4.29 23.38
N GLU A 51 1.32 3.24 22.67
CA GLU A 51 0.11 3.26 21.85
C GLU A 51 -1.17 3.33 22.68
N ALA A 52 -1.20 2.78 23.90
CA ALA A 52 -2.35 2.90 24.79
C ALA A 52 -2.48 4.32 25.38
N ASP A 53 -1.36 4.99 25.67
CA ASP A 53 -1.33 6.40 26.09
C ASP A 53 -1.57 7.36 24.91
N SER A 54 -1.14 7.00 23.70
CA SER A 54 -1.28 7.84 22.50
C SER A 54 -2.56 7.57 21.71
N ARG A 55 -3.21 6.42 21.90
CA ARG A 55 -4.60 6.18 21.46
C ARG A 55 -5.54 6.82 22.46
N THR A 56 -5.54 8.14 22.51
CA THR A 56 -6.81 8.82 22.71
C THR A 56 -7.68 8.42 21.52
N ASP A 57 -8.85 7.83 21.77
CA ASP A 57 -9.76 7.25 20.76
C ASP A 57 -10.05 8.16 19.55
N GLU A 58 -9.75 9.45 19.70
CA GLU A 58 -9.78 10.54 18.73
C GLU A 58 -9.05 10.25 17.41
N GLU A 59 -7.83 9.68 17.40
CA GLU A 59 -7.10 9.44 16.14
C GLU A 59 -7.74 8.33 15.30
N LYS A 60 -8.18 7.23 15.94
CA LYS A 60 -8.88 6.15 15.25
C LYS A 60 -10.23 6.60 14.73
N GLU A 61 -10.94 7.43 15.49
CA GLU A 61 -12.21 8.02 15.08
C GLU A 61 -12.01 9.00 13.91
N HIS A 62 -10.95 9.80 13.92
CA HIS A 62 -10.59 10.69 12.81
C HIS A 62 -10.19 9.93 11.54
N LEU A 63 -9.37 8.88 11.66
CA LEU A 63 -9.00 8.01 10.54
C LEU A 63 -10.21 7.28 9.94
N ALA A 64 -11.14 6.81 10.78
CA ALA A 64 -12.39 6.19 10.34
C ALA A 64 -13.32 7.20 9.65
N LYS A 65 -13.48 8.41 10.20
CA LYS A 65 -14.26 9.50 9.59
C LYS A 65 -13.67 9.96 8.26
N LEU A 66 -12.35 10.06 8.15
CA LEU A 66 -11.65 10.39 6.91
C LEU A 66 -11.83 9.31 5.83
N ALA A 67 -11.81 8.03 6.22
CA ALA A 67 -12.07 6.92 5.32
C ALA A 67 -13.53 6.88 4.83
N GLU A 68 -14.51 7.11 5.73
CA GLU A 68 -15.92 7.23 5.34
C GLU A 68 -16.18 8.44 4.45
N ALA A 69 -15.60 9.60 4.76
CA ALA A 69 -15.74 10.82 3.96
C ALA A 69 -15.18 10.62 2.55
N LYS A 70 -14.02 9.95 2.42
CA LYS A 70 -13.46 9.58 1.11
C LYS A 70 -14.39 8.65 0.34
N LYS A 71 -14.94 7.62 0.98
CA LYS A 71 -15.83 6.65 0.33
C LYS A 71 -17.12 7.31 -0.16
N LYS A 72 -17.72 8.20 0.64
CA LYS A 72 -18.91 8.97 0.25
C LYS A 72 -18.63 9.94 -0.90
N ALA A 73 -17.46 10.60 -0.90
CA ALA A 73 -17.06 11.47 -1.99
C ALA A 73 -16.77 10.70 -3.29
N GLU A 74 -16.24 9.47 -3.21
CA GLU A 74 -16.08 8.59 -4.36
C GLU A 74 -17.42 8.08 -4.91
N GLU A 75 -18.37 7.74 -4.03
CA GLU A 75 -19.73 7.33 -4.41
C GLU A 75 -20.53 8.48 -5.03
N GLU A 76 -20.44 9.71 -4.49
CA GLU A 76 -21.09 10.88 -5.10
C GLU A 76 -20.48 11.21 -6.46
N LYS A 77 -19.16 11.17 -6.59
CA LYS A 77 -18.49 11.39 -7.89
C LYS A 77 -18.82 10.29 -8.91
N ALA A 78 -18.98 9.04 -8.47
CA ALA A 78 -19.39 7.95 -9.35
C ALA A 78 -20.83 8.13 -9.83
N LYS A 79 -21.74 8.55 -8.95
CA LYS A 79 -23.15 8.84 -9.29
C LYS A 79 -23.30 10.08 -10.16
N GLU A 80 -22.54 11.14 -9.89
CA GLU A 80 -22.53 12.36 -10.69
C GLU A 80 -21.96 12.10 -12.10
N ALA A 81 -20.93 11.25 -12.21
CA ALA A 81 -20.38 10.83 -13.51
C ALA A 81 -21.35 9.95 -14.31
N GLU A 82 -22.14 9.11 -13.64
CA GLU A 82 -23.20 8.30 -14.28
C GLU A 82 -24.38 9.19 -14.74
N GLU A 83 -24.77 10.16 -13.91
CA GLU A 83 -25.85 11.10 -14.23
C GLU A 83 -25.44 12.10 -15.33
N LEU A 84 -24.18 12.53 -15.38
CA LEU A 84 -23.65 13.33 -16.49
C LEU A 84 -23.61 12.52 -17.79
N ARG A 85 -23.23 11.24 -17.74
CA ARG A 85 -23.21 10.35 -18.92
C ARG A 85 -24.62 10.10 -19.46
N ALA A 86 -25.60 9.87 -18.57
CA ALA A 86 -27.01 9.73 -18.95
C ALA A 86 -27.59 11.02 -19.57
N LYS A 87 -27.19 12.20 -19.07
CA LYS A 87 -27.60 13.50 -19.63
C LYS A 87 -26.89 13.83 -20.95
N VAL A 88 -25.70 13.31 -21.19
CA VAL A 88 -24.95 13.50 -22.46
C VAL A 88 -25.44 12.55 -23.56
N GLU A 89 -25.84 11.32 -23.24
CA GLU A 89 -26.42 10.38 -24.23
C GLU A 89 -27.84 10.77 -24.68
N GLY A 90 -28.57 11.56 -23.88
CA GLY A 90 -29.90 12.07 -24.24
C GLY A 90 -29.92 13.25 -25.22
N ASN A 91 -28.77 13.82 -25.59
CA ASN A 91 -28.71 15.04 -26.40
C ASN A 91 -27.80 14.95 -27.64
N VAL A 92 -27.54 13.73 -28.14
CA VAL A 92 -26.99 13.53 -29.50
C VAL A 92 -27.89 12.57 -30.28
N ALA A 93 -29.11 13.01 -30.52
CA ALA A 93 -29.91 12.55 -31.66
C ALA A 93 -30.50 13.78 -32.36
N GLU A 94 -29.64 14.41 -33.18
CA GLU A 94 -29.91 15.37 -34.27
C GLU A 94 -30.62 16.70 -33.93
N PRO A 95 -30.37 17.82 -34.66
CA PRO A 95 -30.08 17.85 -36.10
C PRO A 95 -29.09 18.93 -36.57
N VAL A 96 -28.03 18.60 -37.32
CA VAL A 96 -27.40 19.56 -38.25
C VAL A 96 -26.81 18.85 -39.46
N ALA A 97 -27.65 18.55 -40.46
CA ALA A 97 -27.21 18.41 -41.85
C ALA A 97 -28.39 18.60 -42.83
N ALA A 98 -29.12 19.72 -42.70
CA ALA A 98 -29.98 20.20 -43.77
C ALA A 98 -29.94 21.74 -43.79
N ALA A 99 -29.84 22.28 -45.01
CA ALA A 99 -29.97 23.70 -45.38
C ALA A 99 -28.72 24.61 -45.25
N ALA A 100 -27.75 24.40 -46.14
CA ALA A 100 -27.06 25.52 -46.77
C ALA A 100 -27.92 26.00 -47.94
N ALA A 101 -28.39 27.25 -47.85
CA ALA A 101 -29.31 27.87 -48.78
C ALA A 101 -28.61 28.58 -49.95
N THR A 102 -29.44 28.88 -50.96
CA THR A 102 -29.33 29.95 -51.98
C THR A 102 -28.68 29.62 -53.34
N GLU A 103 -29.56 29.34 -54.32
CA GLU A 103 -29.62 29.88 -55.70
C GLU A 103 -29.11 31.34 -55.83
N PRO A 104 -28.79 31.89 -57.04
CA PRO A 104 -29.35 31.54 -58.37
C PRO A 104 -28.34 31.57 -59.55
N GLU A 105 -28.68 30.97 -60.69
CA GLU A 105 -28.66 31.74 -61.96
C GLU A 105 -29.37 31.02 -63.12
N LYS A 106 -29.95 31.86 -63.96
CA LYS A 106 -30.90 31.61 -65.02
C LYS A 106 -30.17 31.79 -66.35
N LYS A 107 -30.55 31.01 -67.37
CA LYS A 107 -30.48 31.34 -68.82
C LYS A 107 -29.13 31.14 -69.53
N ALA A 108 -29.03 30.05 -70.30
CA ALA A 108 -28.75 30.04 -71.75
C ALA A 108 -28.80 28.60 -72.28
#